data_AF-A0AAV3R8W0-F1
#
_entry.id   AF-A0AAV3R8W0-F1
#
_cell.length_a   1.000
_cell.length_b   1.000
_cell.length_c   1.000
_cell.angle_alpha   90.00
_cell.angle_beta   90.00
_cell.angle_gamma   90.00
#
_symmetry.space_group_name_H-M   'P 1'
#
loop_
_entity.id
_entity.type
_entity.pdbx_description
1 polymer ?
#
loop_
_entity_poly.entity_id
_entity_poly.type
_entity_poly.pdbx_seq_one_letter_code
_entity_poly.pdbx_strand_id
1 'polypeptide(L)'
;MLVNHLRLAVVAMAGLAAEGLKFDKVVGQSADLFTLQRLINRSKPPLSKAQQQNITRWAVLFSGSLLKTNKVLHEALMSAMSNKATVLECIEAIEKAE
;
A
#
# COMPACT_ATOMS: atom_id res chain seq x y z
N MET A 1 -11.49 -16.41 -10.19
CA MET A 1 -10.11 -15.89 -10.35
C MET A 1 -10.07 -14.36 -10.26
N LEU A 2 -10.65 -13.75 -9.21
CA LEU A 2 -10.66 -12.28 -9.03
C LEU A 2 -9.92 -11.81 -7.76
N VAL A 3 -9.63 -12.72 -6.82
CA VAL A 3 -9.19 -12.38 -5.45
C VAL A 3 -7.71 -11.96 -5.38
N ASN A 4 -6.84 -12.47 -6.27
CA ASN A 4 -5.40 -12.20 -6.19
C ASN A 4 -5.02 -10.78 -6.63
N HIS A 5 -5.83 -10.12 -7.47
CA HIS A 5 -5.53 -8.75 -7.93
C HIS A 5 -5.73 -7.70 -6.82
N LEU A 6 -6.66 -7.95 -5.88
CA LEU A 6 -7.01 -6.97 -4.85
C LEU A 6 -5.88 -6.79 -3.83
N ARG A 7 -5.19 -7.86 -3.44
CA ARG A 7 -4.08 -7.78 -2.47
C ARG A 7 -2.88 -7.04 -3.05
N LEU A 8 -2.52 -7.34 -4.29
CA LEU A 8 -1.42 -6.64 -4.97
C LEU A 8 -1.75 -5.17 -5.23
N ALA A 9 -3.03 -4.84 -5.46
CA ALA A 9 -3.46 -3.45 -5.56
C ALA A 9 -3.26 -2.69 -4.24
N VAL A 10 -3.60 -3.30 -3.10
CA VAL A 10 -3.35 -2.71 -1.77
C VAL A 10 -1.87 -2.46 -1.55
N VAL A 11 -1.00 -3.43 -1.88
CA VAL A 11 0.47 -3.27 -1.73
C VAL A 11 0.98 -2.14 -2.62
N ALA A 12 0.58 -2.09 -3.89
CA ALA A 12 0.99 -1.03 -4.79
C ALA A 12 0.54 0.36 -4.28
N MET A 13 -0.65 0.46 -3.70
CA MET A 13 -1.21 1.74 -3.23
C MET A 13 -0.87 2.07 -1.77
N ALA A 14 -0.10 1.24 -1.08
CA ALA A 14 0.24 1.48 0.33
C ALA A 14 1.15 2.69 0.52
N GLY A 15 2.17 2.85 -0.34
CA GLY A 15 3.08 3.99 -0.29
C GLY A 15 2.36 5.32 -0.53
N LEU A 16 1.53 5.38 -1.58
CA LEU A 16 0.68 6.53 -1.88
C LEU A 16 -0.21 6.92 -0.69
N ALA A 17 -0.87 5.93 -0.07
CA ALA A 17 -1.73 6.19 1.09
C ALA A 17 -0.93 6.67 2.31
N ALA A 18 0.23 6.08 2.59
CA ALA A 18 1.11 6.50 3.68
C ALA A 18 1.60 7.94 3.50
N GLU A 19 2.07 8.29 2.30
CA GLU A 19 2.49 9.65 1.95
C GLU A 19 1.35 10.65 2.13
N GLY A 20 0.18 10.35 1.56
CA GLY A 20 -0.99 11.23 1.66
C GLY A 20 -1.46 11.46 3.09
N LEU A 21 -1.39 10.43 3.94
CA LEU A 21 -1.73 10.55 5.36
C LEU A 21 -0.73 11.36 6.18
N LYS A 22 0.56 11.31 5.81
CA LYS A 22 1.63 11.97 6.59
C LYS A 22 1.89 13.41 6.16
N PHE A 23 1.85 13.68 4.85
CA PHE A 23 2.35 14.93 4.28
C PHE A 23 1.28 15.77 3.57
N ASP A 24 0.02 15.30 3.51
CA ASP A 24 -1.10 15.95 2.80
C ASP A 24 -0.79 16.29 1.33
N LYS A 25 0.25 15.64 0.79
CA LYS A 25 0.76 15.79 -0.57
C LYS A 25 1.47 14.50 -0.95
N VAL A 26 1.21 14.03 -2.17
CA VAL A 26 1.83 12.82 -2.72
C VAL A 26 2.72 13.21 -3.89
N VAL A 27 3.94 12.66 -3.92
CA VAL A 27 4.94 12.94 -4.97
C VAL A 27 5.49 11.65 -5.58
N GLY A 28 5.55 10.54 -4.83
CA GLY A 28 6.21 9.30 -5.25
C GLY A 28 5.37 8.32 -6.09
N GLN A 29 4.08 8.60 -6.32
CA GLN A 29 3.09 7.60 -6.76
C GLN A 29 3.22 7.02 -8.18
N SER A 30 3.98 7.65 -9.07
CA SER A 30 3.93 7.32 -10.51
C SER A 30 4.32 5.87 -10.80
N ALA A 31 5.41 5.38 -10.20
CA ALA A 31 5.91 4.02 -10.42
C ALA A 31 4.92 2.95 -9.93
N ASP A 32 4.30 3.18 -8.78
CA ASP A 32 3.31 2.29 -8.20
C ASP A 32 2.03 2.22 -9.03
N LEU A 33 1.55 3.36 -9.55
CA LEU A 33 0.40 3.41 -10.46
C LEU A 33 0.67 2.68 -11.77
N PHE A 34 1.86 2.80 -12.35
CA PHE A 34 2.24 2.01 -13.53
C PHE A 34 2.28 0.52 -13.24
N THR A 35 2.79 0.12 -12.06
CA THR A 35 2.80 -1.28 -11.62
C THR A 35 1.38 -1.82 -11.47
N LEU A 36 0.50 -1.08 -10.80
CA LEU A 36 -0.91 -1.43 -10.65
C LEU A 36 -1.60 -1.56 -12.02
N GLN A 37 -1.37 -0.61 -12.93
CA GLN A 37 -1.94 -0.66 -14.28
C GLN A 37 -1.48 -1.91 -15.03
N ARG A 38 -0.21 -2.28 -14.93
CA ARG A 38 0.33 -3.52 -15.54
C ARG A 38 -0.33 -4.76 -14.96
N LEU A 39 -0.58 -4.81 -13.65
CA LEU A 39 -1.25 -5.92 -12.97
C LEU A 39 -2.72 -6.04 -13.40
N ILE A 40 -3.43 -4.90 -13.45
CA ILE A 40 -4.82 -4.81 -13.89
C ILE A 40 -4.95 -5.26 -15.35
N ASN A 41 -4.03 -4.85 -16.24
CA ASN A 41 -4.07 -5.23 -17.65
C ASN A 41 -3.93 -6.75 -17.89
N ARG A 42 -3.47 -7.51 -16.90
CA ARG A 42 -3.34 -8.98 -16.96
C ARG A 42 -4.60 -9.72 -16.45
N SER A 43 -5.62 -9.00 -15.99
CA SER A 43 -6.87 -9.60 -15.51
C SER A 43 -7.63 -10.30 -16.64
N LYS A 44 -8.20 -11.46 -16.34
CA LYS A 44 -9.11 -12.19 -17.24
C LYS A 44 -10.42 -12.48 -16.49
N PRO A 45 -11.58 -11.98 -16.97
CA PRO A 45 -11.76 -11.13 -18.16
C PRO A 45 -11.16 -9.72 -17.99
N PRO A 46 -10.96 -8.96 -19.10
CA PRO A 46 -10.51 -7.58 -19.03
C PRO A 46 -11.46 -6.71 -18.19
N LEU A 47 -10.89 -5.85 -17.35
CA LEU A 47 -11.65 -4.92 -16.53
C LEU A 47 -11.98 -3.65 -17.31
N SER A 48 -13.22 -3.19 -17.20
CA SER A 48 -13.64 -1.88 -17.71
C SER A 48 -12.91 -0.73 -17.00
N LYS A 49 -12.77 0.42 -17.66
CA LYS A 49 -12.12 1.61 -17.07
C LYS A 49 -12.69 1.99 -15.69
N ALA A 50 -14.01 1.88 -15.52
CA ALA A 50 -14.68 2.15 -14.25
C ALA A 50 -14.26 1.16 -13.15
N GLN A 51 -14.18 -0.14 -13.47
CA GLN A 51 -13.69 -1.15 -12.52
C GLN A 51 -12.22 -0.91 -12.14
N GLN A 52 -11.38 -0.52 -13.10
CA GLN A 52 -9.97 -0.20 -12.83
C GLN A 52 -9.85 0.98 -11.85
N GLN A 53 -10.58 2.08 -12.10
CA GLN A 53 -10.61 3.23 -11.18
C GLN A 53 -11.14 2.86 -9.80
N ASN A 54 -12.18 2.03 -9.72
CA ASN A 54 -12.76 1.60 -8.44
C ASN A 54 -11.77 0.75 -7.64
N ILE A 55 -11.03 -0.16 -8.30
CA ILE A 55 -9.97 -0.94 -7.64
C ILE A 55 -8.88 -0.02 -7.10
N THR A 56 -8.42 0.96 -7.88
CA THR A 56 -7.40 1.91 -7.42
C THR A 56 -7.90 2.70 -6.21
N ARG A 57 -9.11 3.29 -6.28
CA ARG A 57 -9.71 4.05 -5.17
C ARG A 57 -9.89 3.19 -3.92
N TRP A 58 -10.41 1.98 -4.09
CA TRP A 58 -10.61 1.04 -3.00
C TRP A 58 -9.28 0.63 -2.36
N ALA A 59 -8.25 0.36 -3.17
CA ALA A 59 -6.93 -0.02 -2.67
C ALA A 59 -6.29 1.09 -1.82
N VAL A 60 -6.40 2.35 -2.25
CA VAL A 60 -5.93 3.52 -1.48
C VAL A 60 -6.72 3.68 -0.17
N LEU A 61 -8.05 3.56 -0.23
CA LEU A 61 -8.89 3.65 0.98
C LEU A 61 -8.55 2.54 1.97
N PHE A 62 -8.42 1.31 1.49
CA PHE A 62 -8.13 0.15 2.32
C PHE A 62 -6.73 0.22 2.92
N SER A 63 -5.70 0.55 2.13
CA SER A 63 -4.34 0.71 2.65
C SER A 63 -4.27 1.85 3.66
N GLY A 64 -4.91 2.99 3.38
CA GLY A 64 -5.00 4.11 4.32
C GLY A 64 -5.71 3.72 5.62
N SER A 65 -6.80 2.95 5.55
CA SER A 65 -7.48 2.43 6.74
C SER A 65 -6.58 1.49 7.53
N LEU A 66 -5.87 0.59 6.86
CA LEU A 66 -4.95 -0.36 7.51
C LEU A 66 -3.84 0.37 8.27
N LEU A 67 -3.25 1.41 7.66
CA LEU A 67 -2.21 2.24 8.28
C LEU A 67 -2.75 3.04 9.47
N LYS A 68 -3.97 3.57 9.37
CA LYS A 68 -4.61 4.29 10.49
C LYS A 68 -4.92 3.37 11.66
N THR A 69 -5.46 2.18 11.38
CA THR A 69 -5.80 1.20 12.43
C THR A 69 -4.55 0.71 13.14
N ASN A 70 -3.46 0.48 12.40
CA ASN A 70 -2.21 -0.04 12.94
C ASN A 70 -1.15 1.05 13.10
N LYS A 71 -1.56 2.26 13.51
CA LYS A 71 -0.69 3.43 13.56
C LYS A 71 0.57 3.21 14.40
N VAL A 72 0.43 2.60 15.56
CA VAL A 72 1.55 2.32 16.50
C VAL A 72 2.57 1.40 15.83
N LEU A 73 2.12 0.30 15.21
CA LEU A 73 2.98 -0.63 14.48
C LEU A 73 3.70 0.05 13.31
N HIS A 74 2.98 0.88 12.56
CA HIS A 74 3.55 1.61 11.43
C HIS A 74 4.61 2.63 11.88
N GLU A 75 4.38 3.34 12.99
CA GLU A 75 5.36 4.27 13.56
C GLU A 75 6.61 3.55 14.10
N ALA A 76 6.44 2.39 14.74
CA ALA A 76 7.54 1.54 15.19
C ALA A 76 8.40 1.06 14.02
N LEU A 77 7.76 0.57 12.94
CA LEU A 77 8.43 0.20 11.70
C LEU A 77 9.20 1.39 11.10
N MET A 78 8.55 2.55 10.94
CA MET A 78 9.20 3.73 10.38
C MET A 78 10.41 4.18 11.20
N SER A 79 10.31 4.10 12.54
CA SER A 79 11.42 4.41 13.44
C SER A 79 12.60 3.48 13.21
N ALA A 80 12.36 2.16 13.18
CA ALA A 80 13.40 1.16 12.90
C ALA A 80 14.06 1.38 11.53
N MET A 81 13.26 1.56 10.48
CA MET A 81 13.76 1.83 9.13
C MET A 81 14.59 3.13 9.07
N SER A 82 14.19 4.19 9.78
CA SER A 82 14.93 5.46 9.83
C SER A 82 16.32 5.31 10.46
N ASN A 83 16.46 4.36 11.39
CA ASN A 83 17.73 3.99 12.01
C ASN A 83 18.56 3.02 11.16
N LYS A 84 18.15 2.78 9.90
CA LYS A 84 18.77 1.82 8.97
C LYS A 84 18.83 0.39 9.52
N ALA A 85 17.85 0.03 10.33
CA ALA A 85 17.71 -1.33 10.83
C ALA A 85 17.55 -2.33 9.67
N THR A 86 18.01 -3.55 9.88
CA THR A 86 17.81 -4.67 8.98
C THR A 86 16.32 -5.03 8.88
N VAL A 87 15.96 -5.80 7.85
CA VAL A 87 14.59 -6.30 7.69
C VAL A 87 14.14 -7.12 8.91
N LEU A 88 15.05 -7.91 9.49
CA LEU A 88 14.75 -8.72 10.68
C LEU A 88 14.40 -7.84 11.89
N GLU A 89 15.20 -6.81 12.14
CA GLU A 89 14.95 -5.85 13.22
C GLU A 89 13.66 -5.04 12.98
N CYS A 90 13.32 -4.75 11.72
CA CYS A 90 12.04 -4.12 11.39
C CYS A 90 10.84 -5.01 11.72
N ILE A 91 10.94 -6.32 11.49
CA ILE A 91 9.90 -7.29 11.86
C ILE A 91 9.77 -7.35 13.38
N GLU A 92 10.90 -7.47 14.09
CA GLU A 92 10.93 -7.49 15.56
C GLU A 92 10.32 -6.21 16.16
N ALA A 93 10.57 -5.05 15.56
CA ALA A 93 9.99 -3.78 15.99
C ALA A 93 8.45 -3.75 15.84
N ILE A 94 7.89 -4.41 14.82
CA ILE A 94 6.45 -4.55 14.65
C ILE A 94 5.89 -5.51 15.70
N GLU A 95 6.48 -6.70 15.86
CA GLU A 95 6.01 -7.72 16.81
C GLU A 95 6.02 -7.23 18.26
N LYS A 96 6.99 -6.39 18.64
CA LYS A 96 7.06 -5.78 19.99
C LYS A 96 6.03 -4.67 20.23
N ALA A 97 5.45 -4.13 19.17
CA ALA A 97 4.50 -3.02 19.25
C ALA A 97 3.04 -3.47 19.18
N GLU A 98 2.79 -4.76 18.92
CA GLU A 98 1.48 -5.44 18.95
C GLU A 98 1.00 -5.70 20.38
#